data_AF-A0A565CP83-F1
#
_entry.id   AF-A0A565CP83-F1
#
_cell.length_a   1.000
_cell.length_b   1.000
_cell.length_c   1.000
_cell.angle_alpha   90.00
_cell.angle_beta   90.00
_cell.angle_gamma   90.00
#
_symmetry.space_group_name_H-M   'P 1'
#
loop_
_entity.id
_entity.type
_entity.pdbx_description
1 polymer ?
#
loop_
_entity_poly.entity_id
_entity_poly.type
_entity_poly.pdbx_seq_one_letter_code
_entity_poly.pdbx_strand_id
1 'polypeptide(L)'
;MVSPPAGRKWVSEELAVISESKEVAGDMITDTVLDQVFGDKALDKYGKNFRSMHISDQHPGKHRKMLLFKFSLPDAKHMDDLVRLVTLIPYYIDLVGRYRLSSQARNKSESGRQKAAEEAYKELQNARQKCQGRKRQKKEQGW
;
A
#
# COMPACT_ATOMS: atom_id res chain seq x y z
N MET A 1 -3.60 0.35 10.42
CA MET A 1 -4.79 0.16 9.57
C MET A 1 -5.64 1.41 9.64
N VAL A 2 -6.26 1.82 8.54
CA VAL A 2 -7.15 2.99 8.51
C VAL A 2 -8.54 2.55 8.95
N SER A 3 -9.04 3.11 10.05
CA SER A 3 -10.42 2.88 10.50
C SER A 3 -11.42 3.47 9.50
N PRO A 4 -12.62 2.87 9.34
CA PRO A 4 -13.68 3.43 8.51
C PRO A 4 -14.02 4.87 8.91
N PRO A 5 -14.24 5.78 7.95
CA PRO A 5 -14.75 7.11 8.22
C PRO A 5 -16.20 7.02 8.73
N ALA A 6 -16.51 7.81 9.76
CA ALA A 6 -17.84 7.80 10.37
C ALA A 6 -18.92 8.21 9.35
N GLY A 7 -19.95 7.39 9.19
CA GLY A 7 -21.12 7.69 8.37
C GLY A 7 -20.93 7.62 6.85
N ARG A 8 -19.79 7.10 6.35
CA ARG A 8 -19.55 6.91 4.91
C ARG A 8 -19.42 5.42 4.57
N LYS A 9 -19.85 5.03 3.37
CA LYS A 9 -19.57 3.69 2.81
C LYS A 9 -18.06 3.45 2.86
N TRP A 10 -17.67 2.22 3.21
CA TRP A 10 -16.28 1.82 3.29
C TRP A 10 -16.06 0.50 2.56
N VAL A 11 -14.80 0.11 2.43
CA VAL A 11 -14.46 -1.20 1.86
C VAL A 11 -15.03 -2.30 2.75
N SER A 12 -15.27 -3.45 2.15
CA SER A 12 -15.71 -4.65 2.85
C SER A 12 -14.77 -5.03 3.99
N GLU A 13 -15.32 -5.64 5.03
CA GLU A 13 -14.56 -6.11 6.19
C GLU A 13 -13.52 -7.19 5.83
N GLU A 14 -13.66 -7.85 4.68
CA GLU A 14 -12.67 -8.79 4.14
C GLU A 14 -11.38 -8.09 3.67
N LEU A 15 -11.41 -6.78 3.47
CA LEU A 15 -10.28 -5.99 3.01
C LEU A 15 -9.73 -5.10 4.12
N ALA A 16 -8.40 -5.15 4.30
CA ALA A 16 -7.68 -4.24 5.17
C ALA A 16 -7.09 -3.07 4.37
N VAL A 17 -7.37 -1.83 4.78
CA VAL A 17 -6.77 -0.62 4.20
C VAL A 17 -5.62 -0.13 5.07
N ILE A 18 -4.45 0.02 4.45
CA ILE A 18 -3.25 0.58 5.05
C ILE A 18 -2.82 1.77 4.21
N SER A 19 -2.73 2.94 4.84
CA SER A 19 -2.30 4.18 4.20
C SER A 19 -1.51 5.02 5.19
N GLU A 20 -0.57 5.81 4.68
CA GLU A 20 0.14 6.84 5.45
C GLU A 20 -0.81 7.95 5.95
N SER A 21 -1.90 8.18 5.22
CA SER A 21 -2.89 9.21 5.53
C SER A 21 -4.32 8.71 5.38
N LYS A 22 -5.16 9.04 6.36
CA LYS A 22 -6.60 8.76 6.32
C LYS A 22 -7.30 9.51 5.18
N GLU A 23 -6.87 10.73 4.89
CA GLU A 23 -7.38 11.56 3.79
C GLU A 23 -7.10 10.88 2.44
N VAL A 24 -5.85 10.47 2.21
CA VAL A 24 -5.46 9.75 0.99
C VAL A 24 -6.24 8.46 0.82
N ALA A 25 -6.45 7.70 1.90
CA ALA A 25 -7.27 6.50 1.84
C ALA A 25 -8.71 6.81 1.42
N GLY A 26 -9.31 7.85 1.99
CA GLY A 26 -10.67 8.29 1.65
C GLY A 26 -10.80 8.80 0.20
N ASP A 27 -9.79 9.48 -0.31
CA ASP A 27 -9.81 9.99 -1.69
C ASP A 27 -9.58 8.90 -2.73
N MET A 28 -8.77 7.89 -2.40
CA MET A 28 -8.50 6.75 -3.28
C MET A 28 -9.65 5.73 -3.30
N ILE A 29 -10.42 5.63 -2.21
CA ILE A 29 -11.56 4.72 -2.08
C ILE A 29 -12.83 5.51 -2.40
N THR A 30 -13.12 5.64 -3.68
CA THR A 30 -14.30 6.37 -4.16
C THR A 30 -15.56 5.51 -4.09
N ASP A 31 -16.71 6.16 -4.06
CA ASP A 31 -18.01 5.48 -4.06
C ASP A 31 -18.18 4.59 -5.31
N THR A 32 -17.63 5.03 -6.46
CA THR A 32 -17.59 4.23 -7.69
C THR A 32 -16.84 2.92 -7.51
N VAL A 33 -15.68 2.93 -6.86
CA VAL A 33 -14.90 1.71 -6.62
C VAL A 33 -15.61 0.81 -5.61
N LEU A 34 -16.23 1.38 -4.59
CA LEU A 34 -17.02 0.62 -3.61
C LEU A 34 -18.20 -0.09 -4.27
N ASP A 35 -18.96 0.62 -5.11
CA ASP A 35 -20.13 0.05 -5.77
C ASP A 35 -19.73 -0.96 -6.87
N GLN A 36 -18.55 -0.84 -7.46
CA GLN A 36 -18.08 -1.76 -8.50
C GLN A 36 -17.36 -2.99 -7.96
N VAL A 37 -16.47 -2.86 -6.96
CA VAL A 37 -15.59 -3.96 -6.55
C VAL A 37 -15.37 -4.08 -5.05
N PHE A 38 -15.15 -2.98 -4.31
CA PHE A 38 -14.64 -3.09 -2.93
C PHE A 38 -15.68 -3.00 -1.81
N GLY A 39 -16.94 -2.67 -2.10
CA GLY A 39 -18.02 -2.73 -1.11
C GLY A 39 -18.52 -4.16 -0.93
N ASP A 40 -19.12 -4.49 0.23
CA ASP A 40 -19.47 -5.87 0.61
C ASP A 40 -20.16 -6.69 -0.49
N LYS A 41 -21.27 -6.17 -1.04
CA LYS A 41 -22.03 -6.86 -2.09
C LYS A 41 -21.25 -7.00 -3.40
N ALA A 42 -20.44 -6.00 -3.74
CA ALA A 42 -19.67 -5.98 -4.97
C ALA A 42 -18.46 -6.91 -4.87
N LEU A 43 -17.84 -6.98 -3.71
CA LEU A 43 -16.69 -7.84 -3.43
C LEU A 43 -17.09 -9.31 -3.43
N ASP A 44 -18.19 -9.67 -2.79
CA ASP A 44 -18.71 -11.05 -2.82
C ASP A 44 -18.97 -11.51 -4.26
N LYS A 45 -19.53 -10.62 -5.09
CA LYS A 45 -19.91 -10.96 -6.47
C LYS A 45 -18.77 -10.92 -7.48
N TYR A 46 -17.84 -9.97 -7.36
CA TYR A 46 -16.82 -9.68 -8.39
C TYR A 46 -15.39 -9.67 -7.86
N GLY A 47 -15.21 -9.78 -6.55
CA GLY A 47 -13.94 -9.62 -5.85
C GLY A 47 -13.17 -10.91 -5.61
N LYS A 48 -13.74 -12.09 -5.89
CA LYS A 48 -13.14 -13.40 -5.59
C LYS A 48 -11.68 -13.55 -6.03
N ASN A 49 -11.33 -12.97 -7.19
CA ASN A 49 -9.99 -13.04 -7.76
C ASN A 49 -9.08 -11.87 -7.35
N PHE A 50 -9.56 -10.91 -6.55
CA PHE A 50 -8.77 -9.80 -6.06
C PHE A 50 -7.89 -10.25 -4.88
N ARG A 51 -6.58 -10.04 -4.97
CA ARG A 51 -5.65 -10.36 -3.86
C ARG A 51 -5.16 -9.12 -3.14
N SER A 52 -4.72 -8.11 -3.88
CA SER A 52 -4.23 -6.86 -3.29
C SER A 52 -4.03 -5.79 -4.35
N MET A 53 -4.12 -4.54 -3.93
CA MET A 53 -3.69 -3.36 -4.68
C MET A 53 -2.70 -2.57 -3.83
N HIS A 54 -1.64 -2.06 -4.45
CA HIS A 54 -0.65 -1.24 -3.78
C HIS A 54 -0.29 -0.02 -4.63
N ILE A 55 -0.44 1.16 -4.02
CA ILE A 55 -0.07 2.45 -4.60
C ILE A 55 1.09 2.99 -3.77
N SER A 56 2.21 3.29 -4.41
CA SER A 56 3.37 3.83 -3.71
C SER A 56 4.17 4.76 -4.60
N ASP A 57 4.71 5.82 -4.01
CA ASP A 57 5.76 6.67 -4.59
C ASP A 57 7.14 6.41 -3.94
N GLN A 58 7.22 5.44 -3.02
CA GLN A 58 8.40 5.08 -2.24
C GLN A 58 8.73 3.58 -2.37
N HIS A 59 8.33 2.93 -3.46
CA HIS A 59 8.61 1.51 -3.64
C HIS A 59 10.13 1.25 -3.68
N PRO A 60 10.65 0.24 -2.95
CA PRO A 60 12.06 -0.12 -3.00
C PRO A 60 12.47 -0.55 -4.41
N GLY A 61 13.47 0.11 -5.00
CA GLY A 61 14.00 -0.26 -6.32
C GLY A 61 14.21 0.94 -7.24
N LYS A 62 14.40 0.64 -8.54
CA LYS A 62 14.66 1.66 -9.58
C LYS A 62 13.45 2.55 -9.85
N HIS A 63 12.24 1.99 -9.81
CA HIS A 63 10.99 2.70 -10.02
C HIS A 63 10.27 2.85 -8.67
N ARG A 64 10.26 4.07 -8.13
CA ARG A 64 9.64 4.35 -6.83
C ARG A 64 8.12 4.54 -6.92
N LYS A 65 7.64 5.10 -8.03
CA LYS A 65 6.21 5.29 -8.33
C LYS A 65 5.64 4.04 -8.99
N MET A 66 4.81 3.31 -8.26
CA MET A 66 4.26 2.02 -8.66
C MET A 66 2.77 1.95 -8.32
N LEU A 67 2.00 1.45 -9.28
CA LEU A 67 0.63 0.98 -9.10
C LEU A 67 0.66 -0.53 -9.38
N LEU A 68 0.49 -1.35 -8.35
CA LEU A 68 0.58 -2.80 -8.42
C LEU A 68 -0.76 -3.43 -8.09
N PHE A 69 -1.27 -4.24 -9.00
CA PHE A 69 -2.42 -5.10 -8.76
C PHE A 69 -1.96 -6.56 -8.73
N LYS A 70 -2.51 -7.35 -7.80
CA LYS A 70 -2.34 -8.79 -7.76
C LYS A 70 -3.72 -9.43 -7.83
N PHE A 71 -3.88 -10.31 -8.81
CA PHE A 71 -5.10 -11.10 -9.01
C PHE A 71 -4.74 -12.58 -8.99
N SER A 72 -5.67 -13.39 -8.49
CA SER A 72 -5.67 -14.83 -8.73
C SER A 72 -6.28 -15.07 -10.12
N LEU A 73 -5.61 -15.88 -10.95
CA LEU A 73 -6.16 -16.22 -12.26
C LEU A 73 -7.25 -17.30 -12.09
N PRO A 74 -8.45 -17.10 -12.63
CA PRO A 74 -9.47 -18.14 -12.69
C PRO A 74 -9.15 -19.13 -13.81
N ASP A 75 -9.98 -20.17 -13.92
CA ASP A 75 -9.90 -21.11 -15.04
C ASP A 75 -10.17 -20.41 -16.38
N ALA A 76 -9.62 -20.98 -17.45
CA ALA A 76 -9.74 -20.42 -18.80
C ALA A 76 -11.20 -20.19 -19.26
N LYS A 77 -12.16 -20.96 -18.72
CA LYS A 77 -13.60 -20.83 -19.01
C LYS A 77 -14.29 -19.67 -18.29
N HIS A 78 -13.63 -19.10 -17.26
CA HIS A 78 -14.15 -18.08 -16.36
C HIS A 78 -13.27 -16.83 -16.36
N MET A 79 -12.52 -16.59 -17.44
CA MET A 79 -11.66 -15.42 -17.57
C MET A 79 -12.44 -14.09 -17.63
N ASP A 80 -13.74 -14.16 -17.93
CA ASP A 80 -14.67 -13.02 -17.89
C ASP A 80 -14.87 -12.47 -16.46
N ASP A 81 -14.71 -13.30 -15.43
CA ASP A 81 -14.75 -12.86 -14.03
C ASP A 81 -13.68 -11.81 -13.70
N LEU A 82 -12.57 -11.78 -14.45
CA LEU A 82 -11.51 -10.79 -14.27
C LEU A 82 -11.81 -9.44 -14.90
N VAL A 83 -12.76 -9.35 -15.84
CA VAL A 83 -12.98 -8.12 -16.63
C VAL A 83 -13.19 -6.92 -15.72
N ARG A 84 -14.05 -7.05 -14.71
CA ARG A 84 -14.36 -5.96 -13.77
C ARG A 84 -13.18 -5.60 -12.84
N LEU A 85 -12.31 -6.55 -12.53
CA LEU A 85 -11.09 -6.28 -11.77
C LEU A 85 -10.05 -5.56 -12.64
N VAL A 86 -9.94 -5.95 -13.91
CA VAL A 86 -9.01 -5.35 -14.87
C VAL A 86 -9.45 -3.93 -15.25
N THR A 87 -10.75 -3.63 -15.31
CA THR A 87 -11.23 -2.25 -15.54
C THR A 87 -10.86 -1.27 -14.43
N LEU A 88 -10.53 -1.74 -13.22
CA LEU A 88 -9.99 -0.89 -12.16
C LEU A 88 -8.62 -0.30 -12.53
N ILE A 89 -7.82 -0.99 -13.34
CA ILE A 89 -6.47 -0.56 -13.68
C ILE A 89 -6.47 0.81 -14.39
N PRO A 90 -7.13 0.98 -15.55
CA PRO A 90 -7.18 2.30 -16.20
C PRO A 90 -7.85 3.36 -15.32
N TYR A 91 -8.89 2.99 -14.55
CA TYR A 91 -9.53 3.91 -13.61
C TYR A 91 -8.55 4.48 -12.57
N TYR A 92 -7.74 3.63 -11.94
CA TYR A 92 -6.75 4.08 -10.94
C TYR A 92 -5.57 4.81 -11.57
N ILE A 93 -5.18 4.47 -12.80
CA ILE A 93 -4.18 5.26 -13.55
C ILE A 93 -4.67 6.71 -13.69
N ASP A 94 -5.92 6.91 -14.12
CA ASP A 94 -6.48 8.24 -14.30
C ASP A 94 -6.72 8.97 -12.97
N LEU A 95 -7.15 8.25 -11.94
CA LEU A 95 -7.38 8.81 -10.60
C LEU A 95 -6.06 9.32 -10.00
N VAL A 96 -5.04 8.46 -9.97
CA VAL A 96 -3.72 8.80 -9.42
C VAL A 96 -3.03 9.87 -10.27
N GLY A 97 -3.20 9.85 -11.59
CA GLY A 97 -2.64 10.85 -12.50
C GLY A 97 -3.17 12.27 -12.26
N ARG A 98 -4.42 12.39 -11.81
CA ARG A 98 -5.07 13.67 -11.48
C ARG A 98 -4.94 14.05 -10.01
N TYR A 99 -4.63 13.10 -9.15
CA TYR A 99 -4.62 13.32 -7.71
C TYR A 99 -3.50 14.27 -7.29
N ARG A 100 -3.86 15.28 -6.49
CA ARG A 100 -2.94 16.26 -5.91
C ARG A 100 -3.19 16.34 -4.42
N LEU A 101 -2.17 15.96 -3.65
CA LEU A 101 -2.19 16.13 -2.19
C LEU A 101 -2.32 17.60 -1.83
N SER A 102 -3.11 17.89 -0.79
CA SER A 102 -3.10 19.20 -0.16
C SER A 102 -1.71 19.50 0.41
N SER A 103 -1.31 20.78 0.45
CA SER A 103 -0.01 21.19 1.01
C SER A 103 0.17 20.72 2.46
N GLN A 104 -0.93 20.69 3.24
CA GLN A 104 -0.93 20.20 4.61
C GLN A 104 -0.68 18.69 4.68
N ALA A 105 -1.37 17.89 3.86
CA ALA A 105 -1.17 16.45 3.80
C ALA A 105 0.25 16.09 3.35
N ARG A 106 0.78 16.80 2.34
CA ARG A 106 2.14 16.60 1.84
C ARG A 106 3.19 16.84 2.92
N ASN A 107 3.11 17.96 3.63
CA ASN A 107 4.06 18.30 4.69
C ASN A 107 4.02 17.28 5.86
N LYS A 108 2.83 16.78 6.19
CA LYS A 108 2.66 15.75 7.22
C LYS A 108 3.30 14.42 6.80
N SER A 109 3.08 13.99 5.56
CA SER A 109 3.70 12.78 5.01
C SER A 109 5.23 12.93 4.94
N GLU A 110 5.75 14.07 4.48
CA GLU A 110 7.19 14.35 4.43
C GLU A 110 7.84 14.33 5.83
N SER A 111 7.22 14.95 6.83
CA SER A 111 7.71 14.91 8.21
C SER A 111 7.74 13.48 8.78
N GLY A 112 6.70 12.68 8.50
CA GLY A 112 6.68 11.27 8.89
C GLY A 112 7.78 10.45 8.21
N ARG A 113 7.99 10.70 6.91
CA ARG A 113 9.06 10.05 6.13
C ARG A 113 10.44 10.40 6.67
N GLN A 114 10.67 11.66 7.04
CA GLN A 114 11.95 12.10 7.61
C GLN A 114 12.26 11.41 8.94
N LYS A 115 11.27 11.32 9.84
CA LYS A 115 11.43 10.60 11.12
C LYS A 115 11.74 9.11 10.91
N ALA A 116 11.02 8.46 9.99
CA ALA A 116 11.28 7.05 9.67
C ALA A 116 12.69 6.84 9.08
N ALA A 117 13.18 7.78 8.25
CA ALA A 117 14.53 7.73 7.71
C ALA A 117 15.61 7.93 8.80
N GLU A 118 15.37 8.83 9.75
CA GLU A 118 16.25 9.04 10.91
C GLU A 118 16.32 7.80 11.81
N GLU A 119 15.18 7.16 12.08
CA GLU A 119 15.10 5.91 12.84
C GLU A 119 15.83 4.76 12.13
N ALA A 120 15.57 4.57 10.83
CA ALA A 120 16.25 3.56 10.02
C ALA A 120 17.76 3.77 9.98
N TYR A 121 18.22 5.03 9.91
CA TYR A 121 19.65 5.36 9.95
C TYR A 121 20.28 5.01 11.30
N LYS A 122 19.59 5.31 12.40
CA LYS A 122 20.04 4.97 13.76
C LYS A 122 20.12 3.46 13.97
N GLU A 123 19.13 2.71 13.50
CA GLU A 123 19.17 1.24 13.54
C GLU A 123 20.34 0.67 12.74
N LEU A 124 20.60 1.23 11.55
CA LEU A 124 21.69 0.78 10.70
C LEU A 124 23.07 1.09 11.32
N GLN A 125 23.23 2.24 11.99
CA GLN A 125 24.43 2.55 12.77
C GLN A 125 24.62 1.57 13.94
N ASN A 126 23.56 1.31 14.71
CA ASN A 126 23.59 0.37 15.82
C ASN A 126 23.95 -1.06 15.36
N ALA A 127 23.38 -1.51 14.24
CA ALA A 127 23.68 -2.81 13.64
C ALA A 127 25.15 -2.90 13.22
N ARG A 128 25.70 -1.85 12.60
CA ARG A 128 27.13 -1.77 12.23
C ARG A 128 28.04 -1.87 13.47
N GLN A 129 27.74 -1.11 14.52
CA GLN A 129 28.51 -1.15 15.77
C GLN A 129 28.46 -2.54 16.43
N LYS A 130 27.28 -3.16 16.51
CA LYS A 130 27.12 -4.51 17.06
C LYS A 130 27.86 -5.58 16.24
N CYS A 131 27.81 -5.50 14.91
CA CYS A 131 28.56 -6.40 14.04
C CYS A 131 30.08 -6.23 14.18
N GLN A 132 30.56 -4.99 14.30
CA GLN A 132 31.98 -4.73 14.55
C GLN A 132 32.44 -5.24 15.92
N GLY A 133 31.64 -5.03 16.98
CA GLY A 133 31.92 -5.57 18.32
C GLY A 133 31.99 -7.10 18.35
N ARG A 134 31.03 -7.79 17.71
CA ARG A 134 31.05 -9.26 17.59
C ARG A 134 32.27 -9.78 16.84
N LYS A 135 32.73 -9.07 15.80
CA LYS A 135 33.98 -9.43 15.08
C LYS A 135 35.21 -9.26 15.96
N ARG A 136 35.25 -8.25 16.83
CA ARG A 136 36.35 -8.03 17.79
C ARG A 136 36.37 -9.10 18.89
N GLN A 137 35.22 -9.36 19.52
CA GLN A 137 35.11 -10.39 20.55
C GLN A 137 35.44 -11.81 20.04
N LYS A 138 35.04 -12.14 18.80
CA LYS A 138 35.43 -13.41 18.17
C LYS A 138 36.92 -13.51 17.87
N LYS A 139 37.62 -12.39 17.66
CA LYS A 139 39.08 -12.36 17.52
C LYS A 139 39.78 -12.46 18.87
N GLU A 140 39.19 -11.90 19.92
CA GLU A 140 39.73 -11.99 21.30
C GLU A 140 39.49 -13.36 21.94
N GLN A 141 38.38 -14.03 21.63
CA GLN A 141 38.08 -15.40 22.11
C GLN A 141 38.60 -16.50 21.18
N GLY A 142 39.36 -16.13 20.14
CA GLY A 142 39.93 -17.01 19.14
C GLY A 142 41.45 -16.90 19.10
N TRP A 143 42.07 -17.27 20.22
CA TRP A 143 43.38 -17.93 20.32
C TRP A 143 43.23 -19.05 21.35
#